data_AF-A0A080Z4R4-F1
#
_entry.id   AF-A0A080Z4R4-F1
#
_cell.length_a   1.000
_cell.length_b   1.000
_cell.length_c   1.000
_cell.angle_alpha   90.00
_cell.angle_beta   90.00
_cell.angle_gamma   90.00
#
_symmetry.space_group_name_H-M   'P 1'
#
loop_
_entity.id
_entity.type
_entity.pdbx_description
1 polymer ?
#
loop_
_entity_poly.entity_id
_entity_poly.type
_entity_poly.pdbx_seq_one_letter_code
_entity_poly.pdbx_strand_id
1 'polypeptide(L)' 'MADERQNDWCAWAQYAVFAHNSAQHSTVVLSPNVLMMGRRLRPPNELLRETELTEP' A
#
# COMPACT_ATOMS: atom_id res chain seq x y z
N MET A 1 26.16 4.84 -13.38
CA MET A 1 25.47 3.56 -13.16
C MET A 1 25.02 3.57 -11.71
N ALA A 2 23.73 3.37 -11.43
CA ALA A 2 23.27 3.23 -10.06
C ALA A 2 23.94 1.99 -9.45
N ASP A 3 24.40 2.10 -8.21
CA ASP A 3 24.93 0.96 -7.47
C ASP A 3 23.76 0.02 -7.15
N GLU A 4 23.52 -1.00 -7.97
CA GLU A 4 22.38 -1.95 -7.88
C GLU A 4 22.51 -2.95 -6.71
N ARG A 5 23.22 -2.57 -5.65
CA ARG A 5 23.42 -3.43 -4.49
C ARG A 5 22.14 -3.47 -3.67
N GLN A 6 21.56 -4.66 -3.54
CA GLN A 6 20.34 -4.93 -2.76
C GLN A 6 20.61 -4.98 -1.23
N ASN A 7 21.28 -3.97 -0.68
CA ASN A 7 21.65 -3.90 0.74
C ASN A 7 20.66 -3.09 1.61
N ASP A 8 19.63 -2.52 0.99
CA ASP A 8 18.63 -1.65 1.59
C ASP A 8 17.25 -2.33 1.71
N TRP A 9 17.19 -3.65 1.62
CA TRP A 9 15.94 -4.42 1.66
C TRP A 9 15.10 -4.13 2.92
N CYS A 10 15.74 -3.84 4.06
CA CYS A 10 15.02 -3.43 5.27
C CYS A 10 14.18 -2.16 5.05
N ALA A 11 14.68 -1.21 4.25
CA ALA A 11 13.94 0.00 3.90
C ALA A 11 12.78 -0.32 2.95
N TRP A 12 12.99 -1.22 1.97
CA TRP A 12 11.99 -1.55 0.95
C TRP A 12 10.91 -2.54 1.40
N ALA A 13 11.18 -3.36 2.41
CA ALA A 13 10.28 -4.42 2.87
C ALA A 13 8.89 -3.90 3.25
N GLN A 14 8.81 -2.76 3.93
CA GLN A 14 7.54 -2.16 4.33
C GLN A 14 6.71 -1.75 3.10
N TYR A 15 7.35 -1.16 2.08
CA TYR A 15 6.69 -0.76 0.83
C TYR A 15 6.23 -1.97 0.03
N ALA A 16 7.04 -3.03 -0.04
CA ALA A 16 6.70 -4.27 -0.73
C ALA A 16 5.47 -4.95 -0.09
N VAL A 17 5.42 -5.03 1.24
CA VAL A 17 4.28 -5.59 1.99
C VAL A 17 3.03 -4.73 1.76
N PHE A 18 3.16 -3.40 1.82
CA PHE A 18 2.04 -2.50 1.55
C PHE A 18 1.46 -2.71 0.15
N ALA A 19 2.32 -2.76 -0.87
CA ALA A 19 1.93 -2.96 -2.26
C ALA A 19 1.26 -4.33 -2.46
N HIS A 20 1.86 -5.39 -1.95
CA HIS A 20 1.33 -6.75 -2.07
C HIS A 20 -0.05 -6.89 -1.40
N ASN A 21 -0.19 -6.39 -0.17
CA ASN A 21 -1.45 -6.51 0.59
C ASN A 21 -2.57 -5.63 0.05
N SER A 22 -2.24 -4.56 -0.68
CA SER A 22 -3.20 -3.62 -1.26
C SER A 22 -3.58 -3.95 -2.71
N ALA A 23 -2.74 -4.71 -3.42
CA ALA A 23 -3.01 -5.12 -4.80
C ALA A 23 -4.14 -6.15 -4.87
N GLN A 24 -4.99 -6.05 -5.90
CA GLN A 24 -6.01 -7.07 -6.16
C GLN A 24 -5.35 -8.34 -6.68
N HIS A 25 -5.74 -9.48 -6.10
CA HIS A 25 -5.29 -10.77 -6.57
C HIS A 25 -6.14 -11.22 -7.77
N SER A 26 -5.51 -11.67 -8.85
CA SER A 26 -6.16 -11.94 -10.14
C SER A 26 -7.27 -13.00 -10.09
N THR A 27 -7.17 -13.97 -9.19
CA THR A 27 -8.14 -15.07 -9.07
C THR A 27 -9.37 -14.73 -8.22
N VAL A 28 -9.23 -13.81 -7.27
CA VAL A 28 -10.28 -13.47 -6.29
C VAL A 28 -10.82 -12.05 -6.47
N VAL A 29 -10.16 -11.24 -7.30
CA VAL A 29 -10.48 -9.82 -7.59
C VAL A 29 -10.56 -8.95 -6.32
N LEU A 30 -10.01 -9.45 -5.22
CA LEU A 30 -9.93 -8.78 -3.92
C LEU A 30 -8.47 -8.74 -3.49
N SER A 31 -8.10 -7.69 -2.75
CA SER A 31 -6.78 -7.58 -2.14
C SER A 31 -6.71 -8.33 -0.81
N PRO A 32 -5.53 -8.81 -0.39
CA PRO A 32 -5.35 -9.45 0.92
C PRO A 32 -5.90 -8.61 2.08
N ASN A 33 -5.70 -7.29 2.05
CA ASN A 33 -6.25 -6.39 3.07
C ASN A 33 -7.79 -6.42 3.14
N VAL A 34 -8.47 -6.48 1.99
CA VAL A 34 -9.95 -6.55 1.96
C VAL A 34 -10.44 -7.88 2.50
N LEU A 35 -9.76 -8.98 2.14
CA LEU A 35 -10.09 -10.31 2.65
C LEU A 35 -9.92 -10.40 4.17
N MET A 36 -8.83 -9.85 4.71
CA MET A 36 -8.54 -9.88 6.15
C MET A 36 -9.44 -8.94 6.96
N MET A 37 -9.75 -7.76 6.44
CA MET A 37 -10.49 -6.73 7.17
C MET A 37 -12.01 -6.83 6.96
N GLY A 38 -12.47 -7.58 5.96
CA GLY A 38 -13.89 -7.66 5.58
C GLY A 38 -14.48 -6.35 5.05
N ARG A 39 -13.64 -5.35 4.73
CA ARG A 39 -14.04 -4.04 4.22
C ARG A 39 -12.96 -3.40 3.36
N ARG A 40 -13.33 -2.44 2.50
CA ARG A 40 -12.36 -1.60 1.77
C ARG A 40 -11.60 -0.70 2.74
N LEU A 41 -10.28 -0.75 2.68
CA LEU A 41 -9.41 0.21 3.35
C LEU A 41 -9.20 1.45 2.46
N ARG A 42 -9.14 2.63 3.09
CA ARG A 42 -8.79 3.87 2.43
C ARG A 42 -7.25 3.99 2.36
N PRO A 43 -6.64 4.09 1.16
CA PRO A 43 -5.21 4.28 1.03
C PRO A 43 -4.75 5.66 1.54
N PRO A 44 -3.46 5.82 1.89
CA PRO A 44 -2.95 7.06 2.49
C PRO A 44 -3.22 8.31 1.66
N ASN A 45 -3.18 8.23 0.34
CA ASN A 45 -3.47 9.35 -0.55
C ASN A 45 -4.95 9.79 -0.53
N GLU A 46 -5.89 8.88 -0.26
CA GLU A 46 -7.29 9.26 -0.03
C GLU A 46 -7.43 10.01 1.29
N LEU A 47 -6.78 9.52 2.35
CA LEU A 47 -6.81 10.15 3.67
C LEU A 47 -6.16 11.55 3.67
N LEU A 48 -5.01 11.70 3.01
CA LEU A 48 -4.30 12.99 2.91
C LEU A 48 -5.13 14.04 2.15
N ARG A 49 -5.81 13.63 1.08
CA ARG A 49 -6.72 14.52 0.35
C ARG A 49 -7.92 14.95 1.20
N GLU A 50 -8.46 14.07 2.02
CA GLU A 50 -9.55 14.43 2.94
C GLU A 50 -9.08 15.44 3.99
N THR A 51 -7.87 15.28 4.56
CA THR A 51 -7.32 16.23 5.53
C THR A 51 -7.02 17.59 4.91
N GLU A 52 -6.43 17.62 3.71
CA GLU A 52 -6.17 18.86 2.97
C GLU A 52 -7.46 19.63 2.64
N LEU A 53 -8.58 18.92 2.44
CA LEU A 53 -9.90 19.53 2.18
C LEU A 53 -10.64 19.99 3.45
N THR A 54 -10.14 19.62 4.64
CA THR A 54 -10.79 19.90 5.93
C THR A 54 -10.06 20.99 6.73
N GLU A 55 -8.84 21.37 6.36
CA GLU A 55 -8.12 22.46 7.01
C GLU A 55 -8.53 23.84 6.43
N PRO A 56 -8.90 24.83 7.28
CA PRO A 56 -9.26 26.19 6.87
C PRO A 56 -8.06 27.07 6.52
#